data_AF-A0A4D4N9E5-F1
#
_entry.id   AF-A0A4D4N9E5-F1
#
_cell.length_a   1.000
_cell.length_b   1.000
_cell.length_c   1.000
_cell.angle_alpha   90.00
_cell.angle_beta   90.00
_cell.angle_gamma   90.00
#
_symmetry.space_group_name_H-M   'P 1'
#
loop_
_entity.id
_entity.type
_entity.pdbx_description
1 polymer ?
#
loop_
_entity_poly.entity_id
_entity_poly.type
_entity_poly.pdbx_seq_one_letter_code
_entity_poly.pdbx_strand_id
1 'polypeptide(L)' 'MIDEAHSIGVIGAAGRGIGQYFDVDRQDVELWSGTLSKALASCGGYVAAGRTVVDYLRYTVPASSSAPA' A
#
# COMPACT_ATOMS: atom_id res chain seq x y z
N MET A 1 4.45 -0.58 -9.96
CA MET A 1 4.20 -1.16 -8.61
C MET A 1 5.32 -0.76 -7.67
N ILE A 2 4.99 -0.25 -6.48
CA ILE A 2 5.94 0.12 -5.42
C ILE A 2 5.55 -0.58 -4.11
N ASP A 3 6.52 -1.18 -3.42
CA ASP A 3 6.35 -1.79 -2.10
C ASP A 3 6.99 -0.92 -1.02
N GLU A 4 6.19 -0.53 -0.03
CA GLU A 4 6.54 0.38 1.05
C GLU A 4 6.87 -0.36 2.36
N ALA A 5 7.13 -1.67 2.31
CA ALA A 5 7.34 -2.53 3.48
C ALA A 5 8.38 -2.05 4.51
N HIS A 6 9.38 -1.28 4.09
CA HIS A 6 10.43 -0.73 4.97
C HIS A 6 10.44 0.80 5.05
N SER A 7 9.63 1.46 4.23
CA SER A 7 9.67 2.91 4.05
C SER A 7 8.45 3.60 4.68
N ILE A 8 7.27 2.95 4.69
CA ILE A 8 6.12 3.47 5.42
C ILE A 8 6.44 3.53 6.92
N GLY A 9 6.13 4.67 7.54
CA GLY A 9 6.45 4.97 8.94
C GLY A 9 7.91 5.31 9.22
N VAL A 10 8.81 5.26 8.22
CA VAL A 10 10.26 5.47 8.40
C VAL A 10 10.76 6.70 7.64
N ILE A 11 10.36 6.86 6.38
CA ILE A 11 10.84 7.95 5.51
C ILE A 11 9.69 8.83 4.99
N GLY A 12 10.07 10.03 4.53
CA GLY A 12 9.14 11.11 4.21
C GLY A 12 8.79 11.93 5.45
N ALA A 13 8.57 13.23 5.28
CA ALA A 13 8.37 14.15 6.41
C ALA A 13 7.21 13.76 7.34
N ALA A 14 6.19 13.06 6.82
CA ALA A 14 5.07 12.55 7.60
C ALA A 14 5.07 11.01 7.69
N GLY A 15 6.21 10.35 7.40
CA GLY A 15 6.32 8.90 7.41
C GLY A 15 5.49 8.20 6.33
N ARG A 16 5.11 8.88 5.24
CA ARG A 16 4.22 8.31 4.20
C ARG A 16 4.95 7.42 3.19
N GLY A 17 6.24 7.14 3.40
CA GLY A 17 7.03 6.25 2.57
C GLY A 17 7.80 6.95 1.46
N ILE A 18 8.39 6.13 0.59
CA ILE A 18 9.31 6.56 -0.46
C ILE A 18 8.62 7.48 -1.47
N GLY A 19 7.32 7.24 -1.72
CA GLY A 19 6.52 8.11 -2.59
C GLY A 19 6.44 9.56 -2.10
N GLN A 20 6.36 9.79 -0.78
CA GLN A 20 6.39 11.16 -0.24
C GLN A 20 7.81 11.74 -0.28
N TYR A 21 8.82 10.91 -0.01
CA TYR A 21 10.21 11.36 0.04
C TYR A 21 10.70 11.89 -1.32
N PHE A 22 10.28 11.27 -2.43
CA PHE A 22 10.63 11.67 -3.79
C PHE A 22 9.56 12.53 -4.50
N ASP A 23 8.52 12.97 -3.78
CA ASP A 23 7.39 13.74 -4.35
C ASP A 23 6.74 13.07 -5.57
N VAL A 24 6.58 11.74 -5.49
CA VAL A 24 5.94 10.93 -6.54
C VAL A 24 4.43 11.06 -6.43
N ASP A 25 3.77 11.44 -7.52
CA ASP A 25 2.31 11.39 -7.59
C ASP A 25 1.85 9.94 -7.42
N ARG A 26 0.91 9.72 -6.49
CA ARG A 26 0.35 8.38 -6.23
C ARG A 26 -0.42 7.85 -7.43
N GLN A 27 -0.91 8.73 -8.33
CA GLN A 27 -1.60 8.34 -9.55
C GLN A 27 -0.66 7.80 -10.64
N ASP A 28 0.64 8.14 -10.60
CA ASP A 28 1.64 7.64 -11.55
C ASP A 28 2.06 6.19 -11.27
N VAL A 29 1.56 5.60 -10.18
CA VAL A 29 1.90 4.25 -9.75
C VAL A 29 0.61 3.43 -9.63
N GLU A 30 0.48 2.40 -10.45
CA GLU A 30 -0.76 1.61 -10.57
C GLU A 30 -1.05 0.79 -9.31
N LEU A 31 -0.01 0.42 -8.56
CA LEU A 31 -0.12 -0.44 -7.38
C LEU A 31 0.89 -0.04 -6.31
N TRP A 32 0.36 0.25 -5.12
CA TRP A 32 1.12 0.44 -3.89
C TRP A 32 0.87 -0.74 -2.97
N SER A 33 1.92 -1.29 -2.37
CA SER A 33 1.79 -2.35 -1.39
C SER A 33 2.59 -2.04 -0.14
N GLY A 34 2.30 -2.75 0.95
CA GLY A 34 3.13 -2.73 2.14
C GLY A 34 2.72 -3.78 3.15
N THR A 35 3.53 -3.92 4.19
CA THR A 35 3.24 -4.77 5.35
C THR A 35 2.97 -3.92 6.58
N LEU A 36 2.08 -4.41 7.44
CA LEU A 36 1.83 -3.83 8.76
C LEU A 36 2.80 -4.38 9.83
N SER A 37 3.59 -5.41 9.51
CA SER A 37 4.45 -6.14 10.47
C SER A 37 5.80 -5.50 10.81
N LYS A 38 6.05 -4.27 10.36
CA LYS A 38 7.30 -3.53 10.64
C LYS A 38 7.04 -2.27 11.43
N ALA A 39 7.24 -1.10 10.82
CA ALA A 39 7.07 0.20 11.47
C ALA A 39 5.66 0.41 12.06
N LEU A 40 4.66 -0.28 11.53
CA LEU A 40 3.27 -0.21 11.98
C LEU A 40 2.92 -1.21 13.11
N ALA A 41 3.87 -2.04 13.54
CA ALA A 41 3.78 -2.93 14.71
C ALA A 41 2.48 -3.76 14.80
N SER A 42 1.96 -4.21 13.66
CA SER A 42 0.71 -4.98 13.55
C SER A 42 0.92 -6.24 12.69
N CYS A 43 -0.14 -6.85 12.17
CA CYS A 43 -0.06 -8.01 11.29
C CYS A 43 -0.90 -7.81 10.03
N GLY A 44 -0.50 -8.46 8.94
CA GLY A 44 -1.15 -8.33 7.63
C GLY A 44 -0.40 -7.41 6.67
N GLY A 45 -0.95 -7.30 5.48
CA GLY A 45 -0.44 -6.43 4.42
C GLY A 45 -1.60 -5.73 3.72
N TYR A 46 -1.26 -4.69 2.97
CA TYR A 46 -2.23 -3.93 2.20
C TYR A 46 -1.76 -3.77 0.77
N VAL A 47 -2.73 -3.59 -0.12
CA VAL A 47 -2.54 -3.17 -1.50
C VAL A 47 -3.51 -2.02 -1.76
N ALA A 48 -3.00 -0.91 -2.29
CA ALA A 48 -3.77 0.25 -2.69
C ALA A 48 -3.56 0.49 -4.20
N ALA A 49 -4.67 0.67 -4.91
CA ALA A 49 -4.70 0.87 -6.34
C ALA A 49 -6.00 1.60 -6.72
N GLY A 50 -6.18 1.92 -8.01
CA GLY A 50 -7.45 2.42 -8.51
C GLY A 50 -8.61 1.45 -8.23
N ARG A 51 -9.82 1.98 -8.05
CA ARG A 51 -11.00 1.21 -7.61
C ARG A 51 -11.25 -0.04 -8.45
N THR A 52 -11.15 0.08 -9.77
CA THR A 52 -11.32 -1.05 -10.71
C THR A 52 -10.29 -2.17 -10.45
N VAL A 53 -9.04 -1.82 -10.16
CA VAL A 53 -7.98 -2.78 -9.85
C VAL A 53 -8.23 -3.44 -8.50
N VAL A 54 -8.59 -2.66 -7.48
CA VAL A 54 -8.93 -3.19 -6.15
C VAL A 54 -10.11 -4.16 -6.24
N ASP A 55 -11.17 -3.81 -6.96
CA ASP A 55 -12.34 -4.67 -7.12
C ASP A 55 -12.00 -5.93 -7.95
N TYR A 56 -11.20 -5.80 -9.02
CA TYR A 56 -10.68 -6.97 -9.75
C TYR A 56 -9.92 -7.93 -8.82
N LEU A 57 -9.00 -7.41 -8.00
CA LEU A 57 -8.21 -8.22 -7.07
C LEU A 57 -9.11 -8.89 -6.02
N ARG A 58 -10.14 -8.21 -5.52
CA ARG A 58 -11.11 -8.80 -4.56
C ARG A 58 -11.85 -10.01 -5.11
N TYR A 59 -12.14 -10.05 -6.41
CA TYR A 59 -12.86 -11.15 -7.03
C TYR A 59 -11.95 -12.25 -7.60
N THR A 60 -10.66 -11.96 -7.81
CA THR A 60 -9.74 -12.87 -8.50
C THR A 60 -8.64 -13.43 -7.60
N VAL A 61 -8.34 -12.79 -6.46
CA VAL A 61 -7.32 -13.25 -5.51
C VAL A 61 -7.98 -14.08 -4.39
N PRO A 62 -7.72 -15.39 -4.31
CA PRO A 62 -8.42 -16.27 -3.35
C PRO A 62 -8.23 -15.90 -1.88
N ALA A 63 -7.12 -15.23 -1.55
CA ALA A 63 -6.73 -14.89 -0.17
C ALA A 63 -7.02 -13.43 0.21
N SER A 64 -7.68 -12.63 -0.64
CA SER A 64 -7.97 -11.24 -0.31
C SER A 64 -9.08 -11.14 0.74
N SER A 65 -8.79 -10.56 1.90
CA SER A 65 -9.79 -10.14 2.87
C SER A 65 -10.04 -8.63 2.74
N SER A 66 -11.30 -8.21 2.61
CA SER A 66 -11.67 -6.80 2.57
C SER A 66 -12.16 -6.33 3.94
N ALA A 67 -11.60 -5.25 4.48
CA ALA A 67 -12.26 -4.48 5.53
C ALA A 67 -13.51 -3.79 4.93
N PRO A 68 -14.65 -3.72 5.64
CA PRO A 68 -15.79 -2.93 5.19
C PRO A 68 -15.37 -1.46 5.06
N ALA A 69 -15.85 -0.81 4.00
CA ALA A 69 -15.62 0.60 3.71
C ALA A 69 -16.29 1.51 4.75
#